data_AF-A0A6G4X662-F1
#
_entry.id   AF-A0A6G4X662-F1
#
_cell.length_a   1.000
_cell.length_b   1.000
_cell.length_c   1.000
_cell.angle_alpha   90.00
_cell.angle_beta   90.00
_cell.angle_gamma   90.00
#
_symmetry.space_group_name_H-M   'P 1'
#
loop_
_entity.id
_entity.type
_entity.pdbx_description
1 polymer ?
#
loop_
_entity_poly.entity_id
_entity_poly.type
_entity_poly.pdbx_seq_one_letter_code
_entity_poly.pdbx_strand_id
1 'polypeptide(L)'
;RPPRPVAEGLARVGALDAFAPGGNRRDLLLQIAELHRAQRAAGAREGQLALGEATLGEVAAPEPARLPDLDRDERLGAELGVLGLDASRHLMSDHHAFLRELGARSARTLHEARHGETVLVAGAKAATQTPPIPSGKRVIFTTLDDGTGLVDCAFFEDVHAACAHTVFHSWLLLVRGVVQRRGPRSLSVVGAAVWNLAELVELRRTGGLDAVTDRLAETADAAADGAADGKPGRTIETAPGVRMNAWADLRTPGDDTARGVRKMWHSSPGSAG
;
A
#
# COMPACT_ATOMS: atom_id res chain seq x y z
N ARG A 1 -12.14 -11.17 -28.44
CA ARG A 1 -11.67 -11.67 -27.11
C ARG A 1 -10.76 -10.60 -26.51
N PRO A 2 -10.76 -10.39 -25.18
CA PRO A 2 -9.86 -9.41 -24.57
C PRO A 2 -8.39 -9.78 -24.85
N PRO A 3 -7.46 -8.80 -24.87
CA PRO A 3 -6.03 -9.08 -24.98
C PRO A 3 -5.55 -10.04 -23.88
N ARG A 4 -4.54 -10.87 -24.17
CA ARG A 4 -4.01 -11.85 -23.21
C ARG A 4 -3.72 -11.28 -21.81
N PRO A 5 -3.03 -10.13 -21.66
CA PRO A 5 -2.77 -9.57 -20.34
C PRO A 5 -4.05 -9.20 -19.56
N VAL A 6 -5.11 -8.78 -20.27
CA VAL A 6 -6.40 -8.46 -19.66
C VAL A 6 -7.09 -9.75 -19.20
N ALA A 7 -7.11 -10.79 -20.05
CA ALA A 7 -7.68 -12.09 -19.68
C ALA A 7 -6.96 -12.71 -18.48
N GLU A 8 -5.62 -12.67 -18.46
CA GLU A 8 -4.81 -13.17 -17.34
C GLU A 8 -5.04 -12.35 -16.06
N GLY A 9 -5.16 -11.03 -16.17
CA GLY A 9 -5.52 -10.18 -15.04
C GLY A 9 -6.88 -10.55 -14.44
N LEU A 10 -7.91 -10.71 -15.29
CA LEU A 10 -9.25 -11.13 -14.87
C LEU A 10 -9.26 -12.52 -14.20
N ALA A 11 -8.47 -13.47 -14.71
CA ALA A 11 -8.32 -14.78 -14.08
C ALA A 11 -7.64 -14.69 -12.71
N ARG A 12 -6.54 -13.93 -12.59
CA ARG A 12 -5.78 -13.77 -11.34
C ARG A 12 -6.63 -13.21 -10.20
N VAL A 13 -7.48 -12.23 -10.50
CA VAL A 13 -8.38 -11.58 -9.52
C VAL A 13 -9.70 -12.34 -9.31
N GLY A 14 -9.90 -13.46 -10.00
CA GLY A 14 -11.08 -14.31 -9.84
C GLY A 14 -12.34 -13.87 -10.58
N ALA A 15 -12.26 -12.85 -11.44
CA ALA A 15 -13.39 -12.40 -12.25
C ALA A 15 -13.90 -13.47 -13.23
N LEU A 16 -13.12 -14.53 -13.43
CA LEU A 16 -13.43 -15.65 -14.30
C LEU A 16 -13.67 -16.98 -13.54
N ASP A 17 -13.70 -16.96 -12.21
CA ASP A 17 -13.84 -18.18 -11.38
C ASP A 17 -15.12 -18.97 -11.73
N ALA A 18 -16.21 -18.26 -12.08
CA ALA A 18 -17.47 -18.87 -12.51
C ALA A 18 -17.38 -19.70 -13.81
N PHE A 19 -16.36 -19.47 -14.64
CA PHE A 19 -16.15 -20.19 -15.91
C PHE A 19 -15.24 -21.41 -15.75
N ALA A 20 -14.73 -21.67 -14.55
CA ALA A 20 -13.89 -22.83 -14.23
C ALA A 20 -14.48 -23.64 -13.05
N PRO A 21 -15.72 -24.17 -13.15
CA PRO A 21 -16.32 -24.96 -12.08
C PRO A 21 -15.48 -26.21 -11.80
N GLY A 22 -14.97 -26.34 -10.58
CA GLY A 22 -14.06 -27.42 -10.16
C GLY A 22 -12.60 -27.25 -10.63
N GLY A 23 -12.29 -26.17 -11.34
CA GLY A 23 -10.93 -25.77 -11.69
C GLY A 23 -10.33 -24.77 -10.69
N ASN A 24 -9.08 -24.42 -10.90
CA ASN A 24 -8.36 -23.40 -10.13
C ASN A 24 -7.84 -22.27 -11.03
N ARG A 25 -7.45 -21.14 -10.44
CA ARG A 25 -7.01 -19.97 -11.21
C ARG A 25 -5.74 -20.24 -12.01
N ARG A 26 -4.87 -21.17 -11.57
CA ARG A 26 -3.64 -21.53 -12.30
C ARG A 26 -3.96 -22.33 -13.57
N ASP A 27 -4.89 -23.28 -13.50
CA ASP A 27 -5.38 -24.03 -14.67
C ASP A 27 -6.08 -23.10 -15.67
N LEU A 28 -6.86 -22.13 -15.18
CA LEU A 28 -7.48 -21.11 -16.03
C LEU A 28 -6.44 -20.26 -16.76
N LEU A 29 -5.33 -19.88 -16.11
CA LEU A 29 -4.24 -19.15 -16.74
C LEU A 29 -3.56 -19.96 -17.85
N LEU A 30 -3.39 -21.28 -17.66
CA LEU A 30 -2.89 -22.17 -18.71
C LEU A 30 -3.87 -22.24 -19.89
N GLN A 31 -5.15 -22.41 -19.62
CA GLN A 31 -6.19 -22.45 -20.66
C GLN A 31 -6.22 -21.14 -21.47
N ILE A 32 -6.09 -19.99 -20.81
CA ILE A 32 -5.98 -18.68 -21.47
C ILE A 32 -4.75 -18.66 -22.39
N ALA A 33 -3.59 -19.15 -21.94
CA ALA A 33 -2.38 -19.19 -22.74
C ALA A 33 -2.51 -20.09 -23.98
N GLU A 34 -3.15 -21.26 -23.84
CA GLU A 34 -3.42 -22.19 -24.95
C GLU A 34 -4.37 -21.61 -25.98
N LEU A 35 -5.51 -21.03 -25.54
CA LEU A 35 -6.48 -20.40 -26.42
C LEU A 35 -5.84 -19.28 -27.26
N HIS A 36 -4.97 -18.46 -26.66
CA HIS A 36 -4.23 -17.41 -27.38
C HIS A 36 -3.15 -17.98 -28.32
N ARG A 37 -2.53 -19.13 -27.98
CA ARG A 37 -1.58 -19.82 -28.87
C ARG A 37 -2.30 -20.40 -30.08
N ALA A 38 -3.43 -21.08 -29.87
CA ALA A 38 -4.25 -21.65 -30.93
C ALA A 38 -4.79 -20.57 -31.88
N GLN A 39 -5.26 -19.44 -31.34
CA GLN A 39 -5.71 -18.32 -32.18
C GLN A 39 -4.59 -17.73 -33.04
N ARG A 40 -3.40 -17.51 -32.47
CA ARG A 40 -2.24 -17.02 -33.26
C ARG A 40 -1.84 -18.01 -34.34
N ALA A 41 -1.87 -19.31 -34.03
CA ALA A 41 -1.61 -20.35 -35.01
C ALA A 41 -2.67 -20.37 -36.12
N ALA A 42 -3.96 -20.21 -35.79
CA ALA A 42 -5.05 -20.12 -36.76
C ALA A 42 -4.93 -18.88 -37.67
N GLY A 43 -4.61 -17.71 -37.10
CA GLY A 43 -4.36 -16.49 -37.87
C GLY A 43 -3.10 -16.55 -38.75
N ALA A 44 -2.08 -17.31 -38.34
CA ALA A 44 -0.90 -17.58 -39.15
C ALA A 44 -1.14 -18.65 -40.24
N ARG A 45 -2.22 -19.42 -40.15
CA ARG A 45 -2.62 -20.50 -41.06
C ARG A 45 -3.60 -20.04 -42.16
N GLU A 46 -3.87 -18.74 -42.28
CA GLU A 46 -4.62 -18.19 -43.40
C GLU A 46 -3.81 -18.40 -44.70
N GLY A 47 -4.00 -19.57 -45.32
CA GLY A 47 -3.25 -20.06 -46.50
C GLY A 47 -2.47 -21.37 -46.33
N GLN A 48 -2.45 -22.03 -45.16
CA GLN A 48 -1.77 -23.32 -44.96
C GLN A 48 -2.64 -24.31 -44.18
N LEU A 49 -2.87 -25.49 -44.76
CA LEU A 49 -3.55 -26.61 -44.10
C LEU A 49 -2.64 -27.22 -43.02
N ALA A 50 -3.14 -27.28 -41.78
CA ALA A 50 -2.44 -27.94 -40.69
C ALA A 50 -2.72 -29.44 -40.70
N LEU A 51 -1.67 -30.26 -40.76
CA LEU A 51 -1.79 -31.70 -40.64
C LEU A 51 -2.06 -32.08 -39.17
N GLY A 52 -3.27 -32.57 -38.87
CA GLY A 52 -3.66 -33.07 -37.54
C GLY A 52 -4.86 -32.37 -36.89
N GLU A 53 -5.89 -32.01 -37.65
CA GLU A 53 -7.16 -31.56 -37.09
C GLU A 53 -7.91 -32.71 -36.41
N ALA A 54 -7.77 -32.79 -35.08
CA ALA A 54 -8.95 -33.08 -34.27
C ALA A 54 -9.97 -31.97 -34.56
N THR A 55 -11.16 -32.38 -34.96
CA THR A 55 -12.30 -31.59 -35.41
C THR A 55 -12.49 -30.27 -34.66
N LEU A 56 -12.50 -29.17 -35.42
CA LEU A 56 -12.85 -27.79 -35.02
C LEU A 56 -14.33 -27.60 -34.57
N GLY A 57 -14.96 -28.64 -34.00
CA GLY A 57 -16.33 -28.62 -33.49
C GLY A 57 -16.43 -28.77 -31.97
N GLU A 58 -15.41 -29.38 -31.34
CA GLU A 58 -15.32 -29.54 -29.89
C GLU A 58 -13.86 -29.27 -29.52
N VAL A 59 -13.53 -28.02 -29.21
CA VAL A 59 -12.35 -27.79 -28.36
C VAL A 59 -12.74 -28.34 -27.00
N ALA A 60 -12.54 -29.65 -26.83
CA ALA A 60 -12.63 -30.28 -25.53
C ALA A 60 -11.82 -29.39 -24.58
N ALA A 61 -12.45 -28.94 -23.50
CA ALA A 61 -11.74 -28.17 -22.49
C ALA A 61 -10.48 -28.99 -22.13
N PRO A 62 -9.28 -28.41 -22.24
CA PRO A 62 -8.06 -29.16 -21.96
C PRO A 62 -8.20 -29.78 -20.57
N GLU A 63 -7.78 -31.05 -20.44
CA GLU A 63 -7.77 -31.74 -19.15
C GLU A 63 -7.05 -30.85 -18.12
N PRO A 64 -7.63 -30.65 -16.92
CA PRO A 64 -7.01 -29.79 -15.92
C PRO A 64 -5.59 -30.26 -15.63
N ALA A 65 -4.62 -29.35 -15.58
CA ALA A 65 -3.26 -29.68 -15.18
C ALA A 65 -3.17 -30.05 -13.69
N ARG A 66 -4.26 -29.86 -12.93
CA ARG A 66 -4.41 -30.18 -11.51
C ARG A 66 -3.35 -29.49 -10.66
N LEU A 67 -2.98 -28.27 -11.05
CA LEU A 67 -2.10 -27.44 -10.25
C LEU A 67 -2.80 -27.04 -8.93
N PRO A 68 -2.04 -26.79 -7.84
CA PRO A 68 -2.63 -26.17 -6.67
C PRO A 68 -3.17 -24.78 -7.05
N ASP A 69 -4.28 -24.37 -6.45
CA ASP A 69 -4.78 -23.02 -6.66
C ASP A 69 -3.83 -21.96 -6.08
N LEU A 70 -4.08 -20.69 -6.40
CA LEU A 70 -3.42 -19.57 -5.75
C LEU A 70 -3.72 -19.61 -4.25
N ASP A 71 -2.67 -19.55 -3.45
CA ASP A 71 -2.80 -19.41 -2.01
C ASP A 71 -3.32 -18.01 -1.62
N ARG A 72 -3.54 -17.79 -0.32
CA ARG A 72 -4.13 -16.54 0.16
C ARG A 72 -3.27 -15.33 -0.18
N ASP A 73 -1.95 -15.45 -0.10
CA ASP A 73 -1.00 -14.35 -0.31
C ASP A 73 -0.82 -14.06 -1.79
N GLU A 74 -0.78 -15.10 -2.62
CA GLU A 74 -0.79 -14.97 -4.07
C GLU A 74 -2.07 -14.31 -4.58
N ARG A 75 -3.24 -14.62 -3.99
CA ARG A 75 -4.51 -13.98 -4.32
C ARG A 75 -4.51 -12.50 -3.95
N LEU A 76 -4.09 -12.15 -2.74
CA LEU A 76 -4.00 -10.76 -2.31
C LEU A 76 -2.98 -9.97 -3.16
N GLY A 77 -1.82 -10.56 -3.43
CA GLY A 77 -0.82 -9.96 -4.31
C GLY A 77 -1.35 -9.74 -5.73
N ALA A 78 -2.16 -10.67 -6.25
CA ALA A 78 -2.85 -10.50 -7.53
C ALA A 78 -3.89 -9.37 -7.49
N GLU A 79 -4.70 -9.27 -6.44
CA GLU A 79 -5.68 -8.19 -6.26
C GLU A 79 -4.99 -6.82 -6.21
N LEU A 80 -3.96 -6.67 -5.38
CA LEU A 80 -3.18 -5.43 -5.28
C LEU A 80 -2.46 -5.11 -6.59
N GLY A 81 -1.86 -6.10 -7.25
CA GLY A 81 -1.12 -5.89 -8.50
C GLY A 81 -1.99 -5.60 -9.72
N VAL A 82 -3.23 -6.09 -9.75
CA VAL A 82 -4.15 -5.96 -10.91
C VAL A 82 -5.24 -4.92 -10.67
N LEU A 83 -5.90 -4.94 -9.51
CA LEU A 83 -6.98 -4.02 -9.16
C LEU A 83 -6.48 -2.75 -8.44
N GLY A 84 -5.32 -2.81 -7.80
CA GLY A 84 -4.83 -1.73 -6.94
C GLY A 84 -5.57 -1.63 -5.60
N LEU A 85 -6.37 -2.64 -5.24
CA LEU A 85 -7.12 -2.72 -3.99
C LEU A 85 -7.17 -4.17 -3.51
N ASP A 86 -7.41 -4.35 -2.23
CA ASP A 86 -7.72 -5.65 -1.66
C ASP A 86 -9.23 -5.91 -1.69
N ALA A 87 -9.63 -7.10 -2.17
CA ALA A 87 -11.02 -7.44 -2.39
C ALA A 87 -11.45 -8.64 -1.53
N SER A 88 -10.59 -9.66 -1.43
CA SER A 88 -10.89 -10.87 -0.66
C SER A 88 -10.60 -10.71 0.83
N ARG A 89 -9.53 -9.99 1.20
CA ARG A 89 -9.14 -9.73 2.59
C ARG A 89 -8.34 -8.45 2.69
N HIS A 90 -8.49 -7.71 3.78
CA HIS A 90 -7.70 -6.51 3.99
C HIS A 90 -6.22 -6.83 4.23
N LEU A 91 -5.30 -6.09 3.60
CA LEU A 91 -3.85 -6.31 3.74
C LEU A 91 -3.36 -6.31 5.19
N MET A 92 -3.94 -5.45 6.05
CA MET A 92 -3.54 -5.37 7.46
C MET A 92 -3.99 -6.58 8.30
N SER A 93 -4.85 -7.45 7.77
CA SER A 93 -5.43 -8.58 8.50
C SER A 93 -4.36 -9.48 9.11
N ASP A 94 -3.31 -9.74 8.35
CA ASP A 94 -2.19 -10.61 8.73
C ASP A 94 -1.29 -9.99 9.80
N HIS A 95 -1.34 -8.67 9.95
CA HIS A 95 -0.51 -7.93 10.89
C HIS A 95 -1.24 -7.67 12.22
N HIS A 96 -2.54 -7.90 12.33
CA HIS A 96 -3.30 -7.62 13.55
C HIS A 96 -2.79 -8.37 14.79
N ALA A 97 -2.36 -9.63 14.64
CA ALA A 97 -1.82 -10.39 15.76
C ALA A 97 -0.55 -9.74 16.33
N PHE A 98 0.38 -9.37 15.44
CA PHE A 98 1.60 -8.66 15.79
C PHE A 98 1.31 -7.28 16.39
N LEU A 99 0.41 -6.50 15.78
CA LEU A 99 0.05 -5.17 16.25
C LEU A 99 -0.61 -5.20 17.64
N ARG A 100 -1.42 -6.22 17.93
CA ARG A 100 -2.01 -6.43 19.26
C ARG A 100 -0.95 -6.77 20.29
N GLU A 101 0.03 -7.61 19.95
CA GLU A 101 1.17 -7.91 20.83
C GLU A 101 1.99 -6.66 21.13
N LEU A 102 2.15 -5.77 20.14
CA LEU A 102 2.84 -4.49 20.28
C LEU A 102 2.04 -3.42 21.06
N GLY A 103 0.77 -3.70 21.38
CA GLY A 103 -0.12 -2.74 22.05
C GLY A 103 -0.65 -1.63 21.15
N ALA A 104 -0.62 -1.81 19.83
CA ALA A 104 -1.22 -0.85 18.89
C ALA A 104 -2.75 -0.85 18.98
N ARG A 105 -3.34 0.34 18.92
CA ARG A 105 -4.78 0.57 18.88
C ARG A 105 -5.25 0.53 17.43
N SER A 106 -6.35 -0.19 17.21
CA SER A 106 -7.07 -0.15 15.93
C SER A 106 -7.94 1.10 15.83
N ALA A 107 -8.33 1.52 14.62
CA ALA A 107 -9.28 2.60 14.38
C ALA A 107 -10.58 2.39 15.19
N ARG A 108 -11.06 1.15 15.22
CA ARG A 108 -12.23 0.77 16.03
C ARG A 108 -12.04 1.01 17.52
N THR A 109 -10.88 0.77 18.10
CA THR A 109 -10.64 0.91 19.56
C THR A 109 -10.08 2.26 19.96
N LEU A 110 -9.61 3.06 18.99
CA LEU A 110 -8.96 4.35 19.25
C LEU A 110 -9.89 5.37 19.93
N HIS A 111 -11.21 5.25 19.75
CA HIS A 111 -12.20 6.08 20.44
C HIS A 111 -12.25 5.86 21.97
N GLU A 112 -11.63 4.80 22.49
CA GLU A 112 -11.50 4.56 23.93
C GLU A 112 -10.32 5.34 24.54
N ALA A 113 -9.35 5.74 23.72
CA ALA A 113 -8.15 6.45 24.18
C ALA A 113 -8.47 7.89 24.61
N ARG A 114 -7.88 8.34 25.70
CA ARG A 114 -8.12 9.69 26.24
C ARG A 114 -7.42 10.74 25.40
N HIS A 115 -7.93 11.98 25.48
CA HIS A 115 -7.17 13.10 24.93
C HIS A 115 -5.81 13.21 25.63
N GLY A 116 -4.74 13.39 24.86
CA GLY A 116 -3.37 13.43 25.38
C GLY A 116 -2.74 12.05 25.61
N GLU A 117 -3.48 10.95 25.43
CA GLU A 117 -2.92 9.59 25.54
C GLU A 117 -1.93 9.33 24.41
N THR A 118 -0.78 8.75 24.74
CA THR A 118 0.19 8.27 23.75
C THR A 118 -0.23 6.89 23.26
N VAL A 119 -0.32 6.73 21.95
CA VAL A 119 -0.78 5.49 21.30
C VAL A 119 0.17 5.08 20.18
N LEU A 120 0.14 3.79 19.87
CA LEU A 120 0.60 3.24 18.60
C LEU A 120 -0.62 2.97 17.72
N VAL A 121 -0.59 3.42 16.47
CA VAL A 121 -1.60 3.10 15.45
C VAL A 121 -0.89 2.64 14.19
N ALA A 122 -1.48 1.73 13.43
CA ALA A 122 -0.87 1.21 12.22
C ALA A 122 -1.91 1.01 11.12
N GLY A 123 -1.49 1.13 9.86
CA GLY A 123 -2.35 0.92 8.72
C GLY A 123 -1.65 1.09 7.38
N ALA A 124 -2.35 0.70 6.32
CA ALA A 124 -2.00 1.03 4.96
C ALA A 124 -2.33 2.50 4.69
N LYS A 125 -1.40 3.21 4.06
CA LYS A 125 -1.54 4.64 3.77
C LYS A 125 -2.59 4.85 2.67
N ALA A 126 -3.77 5.33 3.06
CA ALA A 126 -4.90 5.58 2.18
C ALA A 126 -4.82 6.97 1.52
N ALA A 127 -4.36 7.98 2.25
CA ALA A 127 -4.20 9.34 1.74
C ALA A 127 -3.01 10.05 2.38
N THR A 128 -2.42 11.00 1.65
CA THR A 128 -1.42 11.93 2.21
C THR A 128 -1.60 13.30 1.58
N GLN A 129 -1.61 14.33 2.42
CA GLN A 129 -1.82 15.72 2.02
C GLN A 129 -0.84 16.64 2.74
N THR A 130 -0.35 17.65 2.03
CA THR A 130 0.54 18.68 2.56
C THR A 130 0.03 20.07 2.20
N PRO A 131 -1.14 20.46 2.75
CA PRO A 131 -1.75 21.75 2.42
C PRO A 131 -0.76 22.89 2.75
N PRO A 132 -0.65 23.90 1.88
CA PRO A 132 0.11 25.10 2.21
C PRO A 132 -0.58 25.82 3.36
N ILE A 133 0.19 26.30 4.34
CA ILE A 133 -0.34 27.17 5.40
C ILE A 133 0.33 28.54 5.34
N PRO A 134 -0.40 29.64 5.68
CA PRO A 134 0.08 31.01 5.51
C PRO A 134 1.39 31.32 6.24
N SER A 135 1.74 30.55 7.27
CA SER A 135 2.97 30.70 8.04
C SER A 135 4.22 30.16 7.34
N GLY A 136 4.10 29.55 6.16
CA GLY A 136 5.21 28.91 5.44
C GLY A 136 5.64 27.56 6.01
N LYS A 137 5.20 27.22 7.23
CA LYS A 137 5.34 25.88 7.83
C LYS A 137 4.54 24.86 7.01
N ARG A 138 4.79 23.57 7.18
CA ARG A 138 3.95 22.51 6.56
C ARG A 138 3.49 21.51 7.61
N VAL A 139 2.29 20.98 7.39
CA VAL A 139 1.75 19.84 8.15
C VAL A 139 1.49 18.74 7.15
N ILE A 140 1.97 17.53 7.46
CA ILE A 140 1.67 16.34 6.67
C ILE A 140 0.48 15.66 7.33
N PHE A 141 -0.63 15.57 6.61
CA PHE A 141 -1.79 14.78 7.01
C PHE A 141 -1.73 13.44 6.30
N THR A 142 -1.90 12.36 7.06
CA THR A 142 -1.89 11.00 6.54
C THR A 142 -3.06 10.22 7.12
N THR A 143 -3.86 9.61 6.26
CA THR A 143 -4.94 8.71 6.69
C THR A 143 -4.47 7.27 6.54
N LEU A 144 -4.59 6.50 7.61
CA LEU A 144 -4.23 5.08 7.68
C LEU A 144 -5.50 4.23 7.68
N ASP A 145 -5.56 3.21 6.83
CA ASP A 145 -6.58 2.17 6.87
C ASP A 145 -6.03 0.92 7.57
N ASP A 146 -6.66 0.53 8.67
CA ASP A 146 -6.29 -0.67 9.40
C ASP A 146 -7.23 -1.86 9.14
N GLY A 147 -8.22 -1.71 8.26
CA GLY A 147 -9.26 -2.70 7.97
C GLY A 147 -10.42 -2.70 8.97
N THR A 148 -10.29 -1.99 10.10
CA THR A 148 -11.38 -1.74 11.06
C THR A 148 -11.94 -0.32 10.96
N GLY A 149 -11.23 0.57 10.28
CA GLY A 149 -11.60 1.95 9.97
C GLY A 149 -10.39 2.79 9.59
N LEU A 150 -10.61 4.09 9.46
CA LEU A 150 -9.58 5.06 9.12
C LEU A 150 -9.06 5.79 10.36
N VAL A 151 -7.75 6.02 10.42
CA VAL A 151 -7.09 6.84 11.45
C VAL A 151 -6.37 8.00 10.79
N ASP A 152 -6.77 9.22 11.13
CA ASP A 152 -6.10 10.43 10.66
C ASP A 152 -4.92 10.79 11.55
N CYS A 153 -3.75 10.91 10.94
CA CYS A 153 -2.50 11.32 11.55
C CYS A 153 -2.04 12.69 11.04
N ALA A 154 -1.48 13.51 11.92
CA ALA A 154 -0.88 14.79 11.56
C ALA A 154 0.57 14.87 12.06
N PHE A 155 1.49 15.20 11.16
CA PHE A 155 2.91 15.40 11.46
C PHE A 155 3.27 16.87 11.23
N PHE A 156 3.61 17.56 12.32
CA PHE A 156 4.04 18.95 12.30
C PHE A 156 5.54 19.06 11.97
N GLU A 157 5.97 20.27 11.63
CA GLU A 157 7.30 20.54 11.09
C GLU A 157 8.46 20.09 12.00
N ASP A 158 8.26 20.13 13.31
CA ASP A 158 9.20 19.67 14.34
C ASP A 158 9.60 18.20 14.20
N VAL A 159 8.69 17.34 13.72
CA VAL A 159 8.94 15.91 13.57
C VAL A 159 9.32 15.51 12.13
N HIS A 160 9.35 16.45 11.18
CA HIS A 160 9.56 16.14 9.76
C HIS A 160 10.92 15.51 9.47
N ALA A 161 11.98 15.95 10.16
CA ALA A 161 13.32 15.39 9.98
C ALA A 161 13.36 13.87 10.25
N ALA A 162 12.60 13.41 11.26
CA ALA A 162 12.51 12.01 11.63
C ALA A 162 11.43 11.24 10.84
N CYS A 163 10.33 11.91 10.46
CA CYS A 163 9.12 11.22 9.99
C CYS A 163 8.87 11.34 8.48
N ALA A 164 9.20 12.48 7.85
CA ALA A 164 8.70 12.82 6.52
C ALA A 164 9.10 11.78 5.47
N HIS A 165 10.37 11.34 5.46
CA HIS A 165 10.84 10.34 4.51
C HIS A 165 10.00 9.06 4.58
N THR A 166 9.80 8.51 5.77
CA THR A 166 8.99 7.29 5.98
C THR A 166 7.53 7.51 5.56
N VAL A 167 6.91 8.63 5.95
CA VAL A 167 5.52 8.94 5.57
C VAL A 167 5.35 8.98 4.04
N PHE A 168 6.28 9.57 3.31
CA PHE A 168 6.17 9.67 1.84
C PHE A 168 6.56 8.38 1.12
N HIS A 169 7.55 7.63 1.61
CA HIS A 169 8.16 6.51 0.89
C HIS A 169 7.76 5.12 1.39
N SER A 170 6.99 5.03 2.49
CA SER A 170 6.44 3.76 2.98
C SER A 170 4.92 3.72 2.79
N TRP A 171 4.39 2.55 2.46
CA TRP A 171 2.96 2.33 2.30
C TRP A 171 2.31 1.79 3.57
N LEU A 172 2.97 0.86 4.27
CA LEU A 172 2.52 0.38 5.57
C LEU A 172 3.23 1.14 6.68
N LEU A 173 2.46 1.81 7.54
CA LEU A 173 3.01 2.68 8.57
C LEU A 173 2.60 2.17 9.96
N LEU A 174 3.54 2.24 10.90
CA LEU A 174 3.28 2.25 12.33
C LEU A 174 3.60 3.67 12.83
N VAL A 175 2.68 4.30 13.51
CA VAL A 175 2.80 5.67 14.01
C VAL A 175 2.68 5.66 15.53
N ARG A 176 3.67 6.23 16.21
CA ARG A 176 3.56 6.62 17.61
C ARG A 176 3.13 8.07 17.67
N GLY A 177 2.11 8.37 18.45
CA GLY A 177 1.63 9.74 18.56
C GLY A 177 0.69 9.97 19.73
N VAL A 178 0.23 11.20 19.85
CA VAL A 178 -0.64 11.67 20.92
C VAL A 178 -2.04 11.89 20.39
N VAL A 179 -3.04 11.35 21.08
CA VAL A 179 -4.46 11.48 20.69
C VAL A 179 -4.95 12.91 20.90
N GLN A 180 -5.42 13.53 19.82
CA GLN A 180 -6.07 14.84 19.80
C GLN A 180 -7.56 14.67 19.53
N ARG A 181 -8.39 15.22 20.43
CA ARG A 181 -9.85 15.23 20.28
C ARG A 181 -10.32 16.64 19.97
N ARG A 182 -10.97 16.84 18.83
CA ARG A 182 -11.56 18.13 18.43
C ARG A 182 -13.08 18.04 18.43
N GLY A 183 -13.65 18.01 19.63
CA GLY A 183 -15.09 17.81 19.83
C GLY A 183 -15.47 16.33 19.99
N PRO A 184 -16.77 16.01 20.03
CA PRO A 184 -17.25 14.71 20.50
C PRO A 184 -16.90 13.51 19.59
N ARG A 185 -16.71 13.75 18.29
CA ARG A 185 -16.51 12.67 17.27
C ARG A 185 -15.26 12.83 16.41
N SER A 186 -14.51 13.93 16.54
CA SER A 186 -13.28 14.12 15.78
C SER A 186 -12.09 13.68 16.63
N LEU A 187 -11.39 12.67 16.15
CA LEU A 187 -10.19 12.14 16.76
C LEU A 187 -9.08 12.06 15.71
N SER A 188 -7.90 12.51 16.07
CA SER A 188 -6.70 12.43 15.24
C SER A 188 -5.50 12.07 16.11
N VAL A 189 -4.45 11.54 15.50
CA VAL A 189 -3.18 11.23 16.17
C VAL A 189 -2.13 12.23 15.69
N VAL A 190 -1.55 12.98 16.62
CA VAL A 190 -0.39 13.82 16.30
C VAL A 190 0.84 12.93 16.37
N GLY A 191 1.43 12.64 15.22
CA GLY A 191 2.55 11.73 15.09
C GLY A 191 3.83 12.34 15.67
N ALA A 192 4.51 11.57 16.52
CA ALA A 192 5.81 11.89 17.10
C ALA A 192 6.93 11.05 16.47
N ALA A 193 6.62 9.82 16.06
CA ALA A 193 7.54 8.93 15.34
C ALA A 193 6.75 8.00 14.42
N VAL A 194 7.41 7.52 13.37
CA VAL A 194 6.82 6.65 12.36
C VAL A 194 7.84 5.65 11.83
N TRP A 195 7.38 4.43 11.58
CA TRP A 195 8.19 3.34 11.05
C TRP A 195 7.49 2.69 9.86
N ASN A 196 8.30 2.14 8.96
CA ASN A 196 7.82 1.25 7.92
C ASN A 196 7.44 -0.09 8.56
N LEU A 197 6.14 -0.40 8.58
CA LEU A 197 5.66 -1.62 9.22
C LEU A 197 6.19 -2.88 8.53
N ALA A 198 6.44 -2.84 7.21
CA ALA A 198 7.01 -3.99 6.50
C ALA A 198 8.41 -4.34 7.01
N GLU A 199 9.24 -3.32 7.31
CA GLU A 199 10.56 -3.52 7.92
C GLU A 199 10.45 -4.08 9.33
N LEU A 200 9.48 -3.64 10.12
CA LEU A 200 9.25 -4.16 11.48
C LEU A 200 8.78 -5.61 11.47
N VAL A 201 7.97 -6.02 10.48
CA VAL A 201 7.54 -7.41 10.30
C VAL A 201 8.73 -8.30 9.95
N GLU A 202 9.62 -7.87 9.06
CA GLU A 202 10.85 -8.60 8.75
C GLU A 202 11.83 -8.65 9.95
N LEU A 203 11.94 -7.56 10.70
CA LEU A 203 12.71 -7.52 11.93
C LEU A 203 12.16 -8.50 12.96
N ARG A 204 10.84 -8.56 13.14
CA ARG A 204 10.19 -9.55 14.02
C ARG A 204 10.49 -10.98 13.57
N ARG A 205 10.47 -11.24 12.26
CA ARG A 205 10.73 -12.58 11.71
C ARG A 205 12.16 -13.04 11.98
N THR A 206 13.13 -12.14 11.98
CA THR A 206 14.55 -12.47 12.15
C THR A 206 15.07 -12.34 13.58
N GLY A 207 14.58 -11.35 14.33
CA GLY A 207 15.04 -10.99 15.68
C GLY A 207 13.98 -11.02 16.78
N GLY A 208 12.73 -11.37 16.47
CA GLY A 208 11.64 -11.45 17.45
C GLY A 208 11.09 -10.10 17.88
N LEU A 209 10.24 -10.12 18.92
CA LEU A 209 9.56 -8.92 19.43
C LEU A 209 10.50 -7.96 20.18
N ASP A 210 11.54 -8.50 20.81
CA ASP A 210 12.53 -7.70 21.55
C ASP A 210 13.29 -6.77 20.59
N ALA A 211 13.77 -7.30 19.46
CA ALA A 211 14.44 -6.50 18.44
C ALA A 211 13.55 -5.38 17.87
N VAL A 212 12.25 -5.64 17.70
CA VAL A 212 11.28 -4.60 17.32
C VAL A 212 11.17 -3.55 18.42
N THR A 213 11.06 -3.95 19.67
CA THR A 213 10.89 -3.05 20.81
C THR A 213 12.10 -2.14 20.98
N ASP A 214 13.31 -2.69 20.86
CA ASP A 214 14.56 -1.93 20.87
C ASP A 214 14.58 -0.90 19.73
N ARG A 215 14.20 -1.31 18.52
CA ARG A 215 14.13 -0.42 17.36
C ARG A 215 13.14 0.75 17.57
N LEU A 216 12.00 0.49 18.20
CA LEU A 216 11.03 1.54 18.53
C LEU A 216 11.56 2.48 19.62
N ALA A 217 12.28 1.97 20.61
CA ALA A 217 12.88 2.75 21.68
C ALA A 217 13.98 3.69 21.16
N GLU A 218 14.94 3.19 20.38
CA GLU A 218 16.02 3.99 19.78
C GLU A 218 15.49 5.18 18.97
N THR A 219 14.44 4.94 18.18
CA THR A 219 13.86 5.98 17.32
C THR A 219 13.08 7.01 18.14
N ALA A 220 12.48 6.60 19.25
CA ALA A 220 11.79 7.52 20.16
C ALA A 220 12.76 8.47 20.86
N ASP A 221 13.91 7.95 21.29
CA ASP A 221 14.95 8.75 21.95
C ASP A 221 15.55 9.76 20.96
N ALA A 222 15.88 9.32 19.74
CA ALA A 222 16.38 10.21 18.70
C ALA A 222 15.39 11.31 18.30
N ALA A 223 14.09 11.01 18.30
CA ALA A 223 13.04 12.00 18.02
C ALA A 223 12.89 13.03 19.16
N ALA A 224 13.04 12.60 20.42
CA ALA A 224 13.01 13.49 21.58
C ALA A 224 14.19 14.47 21.58
N ASP A 225 15.40 13.97 21.27
CA ASP A 225 16.61 14.80 21.19
C ASP A 225 16.55 15.80 20.02
N GLY A 226 16.04 15.38 18.86
CA GLY A 226 15.90 16.23 17.68
C GLY A 226 14.87 17.36 17.85
N ALA A 227 13.78 17.12 18.60
CA ALA A 227 12.78 18.15 18.91
C ALA A 227 13.33 19.25 19.85
N ALA A 228 14.32 18.93 20.68
CA ALA A 228 14.93 19.87 21.62
C ALA A 228 15.94 20.83 20.95
N ASP A 229 16.53 20.47 19.81
CA ASP A 229 17.65 21.22 19.20
C ASP A 229 17.21 22.51 18.46
N GLY A 230 15.91 22.75 18.23
CA GLY A 230 15.34 24.06 17.83
C GLY A 230 15.94 24.74 16.58
N LYS A 231 16.85 24.08 15.85
CA LYS A 231 17.57 24.67 14.71
C LYS A 231 16.61 24.91 13.56
N PRO A 232 16.70 26.07 12.88
CA PRO A 232 15.85 26.34 11.73
C PRO A 232 16.07 25.27 10.66
N GLY A 233 14.99 24.58 10.29
CA GLY A 233 15.02 23.51 9.29
C GLY A 233 15.55 23.99 7.94
N ARG A 234 16.14 23.06 7.18
CA ARG A 234 16.62 23.32 5.83
C ARG A 234 15.49 23.90 4.97
N THR A 235 15.78 24.97 4.24
CA THR A 235 14.83 25.71 3.40
C THR A 235 15.35 25.70 1.96
N ILE A 236 14.47 25.54 0.98
CA ILE A 236 14.76 25.57 -0.46
C ILE A 236 14.27 26.91 -1.02
N GLU A 237 15.07 27.54 -1.88
CA GLU A 237 14.67 28.74 -2.63
C GLU A 237 14.28 28.31 -4.07
N THR A 238 13.01 28.46 -4.42
CA THR A 238 12.44 28.01 -5.72
C THR A 238 12.30 29.15 -6.74
N ALA A 239 12.32 30.40 -6.28
CA ALA A 239 12.34 31.63 -7.08
C ALA A 239 12.97 32.78 -6.24
N PRO A 240 13.41 33.91 -6.83
CA PRO A 240 14.04 35.00 -6.07
C PRO A 240 13.11 35.48 -4.94
N GLY A 241 13.48 35.20 -3.69
CA GLY A 241 12.75 35.63 -2.49
C GLY A 241 11.67 34.66 -1.97
N VAL A 242 11.39 33.54 -2.65
CA VAL A 242 10.43 32.53 -2.15
C VAL A 242 11.19 31.41 -1.45
N ARG A 243 11.10 31.39 -0.12
CA ARG A 243 11.64 30.34 0.75
C ARG A 243 10.57 29.31 1.06
N MET A 244 10.81 28.06 0.68
CA MET A 244 9.92 26.94 0.95
C MET A 244 10.61 25.92 1.88
N ASN A 245 9.84 25.20 2.69
CA ASN A 245 10.35 24.10 3.50
C ASN A 245 11.09 23.05 2.63
N ALA A 246 12.13 22.38 3.16
CA ALA A 246 12.91 21.37 2.42
C ALA A 246 12.13 20.17 1.87
N TRP A 247 10.89 19.98 2.29
CA TRP A 247 9.99 18.93 1.81
C TRP A 247 8.82 19.50 0.99
N ALA A 248 8.92 20.76 0.56
CA ALA A 248 7.87 21.48 -0.14
C ALA A 248 7.61 20.99 -1.57
N ASP A 249 8.63 20.39 -2.17
CA ASP A 249 8.70 19.86 -3.52
C ASP A 249 8.47 18.33 -3.56
N LEU A 250 8.37 17.67 -2.40
CA LEU A 250 8.05 16.25 -2.32
C LEU A 250 6.66 15.99 -2.87
N ARG A 251 6.62 15.60 -4.13
CA ARG A 251 5.50 14.84 -4.69
C ARG A 251 5.61 13.41 -4.19
N THR A 252 4.48 12.77 -3.96
CA THR A 252 4.44 11.32 -3.70
C THR A 252 5.26 10.60 -4.78
N PRO A 253 6.19 9.70 -4.44
CA PRO A 253 7.05 9.03 -5.42
C PRO A 253 6.22 8.43 -6.58
N GLY A 254 6.60 8.73 -7.84
CA GLY A 254 5.93 8.21 -9.04
C GLY A 254 5.66 9.20 -10.17
N ASP A 255 6.25 10.41 -10.16
CA ASP A 255 6.03 11.40 -11.21
C ASP A 255 7.05 11.40 -12.36
N ASP A 256 8.29 10.89 -12.22
CA ASP A 256 9.25 11.00 -13.35
C ASP A 256 10.16 9.78 -13.68
N THR A 257 10.21 8.67 -12.92
CA THR A 257 11.18 7.58 -13.22
C THR A 257 10.72 6.14 -12.94
N ALA A 258 9.46 5.77 -13.22
CA ALA A 258 8.97 4.39 -13.02
C ALA A 258 8.59 3.69 -14.34
N ARG A 259 9.56 3.40 -15.19
CA ARG A 259 9.39 2.44 -16.31
C ARG A 259 9.51 1.00 -15.77
N GLY A 260 8.60 0.58 -14.89
CA GLY A 260 8.64 -0.80 -14.37
C GLY A 260 7.61 -1.19 -13.29
N VAL A 261 7.16 -0.24 -12.47
CA VAL A 261 6.08 -0.49 -11.50
C VAL A 261 4.97 0.52 -11.80
N ARG A 262 3.87 0.03 -12.37
CA ARG A 262 2.73 0.91 -12.70
C ARG A 262 2.21 1.53 -11.42
N LYS A 263 2.07 2.86 -11.43
CA LYS A 263 1.48 3.71 -10.39
C LYS A 263 0.20 3.05 -9.86
N MET A 264 0.25 2.50 -8.64
CA MET A 264 -0.86 1.72 -8.05
C MET A 264 -1.90 2.59 -7.32
N TRP A 265 -1.88 3.91 -7.50
CA TRP A 265 -2.83 4.81 -6.82
C TRP A 265 -3.07 6.11 -7.59
N HIS A 266 -4.27 6.65 -7.39
CA HIS A 266 -4.64 7.98 -7.83
C HIS A 266 -4.22 9.02 -6.78
N SER A 267 -3.32 9.93 -7.14
CA SER A 267 -3.13 11.18 -6.43
C SER A 267 -3.93 12.28 -7.13
N SER A 268 -4.78 12.99 -6.41
CA SER A 268 -5.34 14.25 -6.91
C SER A 268 -4.18 15.19 -7.26
N PRO A 269 -4.17 15.87 -8.42
CA PRO A 269 -3.22 16.94 -8.66
C PRO A 269 -3.50 18.01 -7.61
N GLY A 270 -2.58 18.21 -6.67
CA GLY A 270 -2.69 19.30 -5.70
C GLY A 270 -2.91 20.61 -6.44
N SER A 271 -3.91 21.38 -6.02
CA SER A 271 -4.15 22.72 -6.54
C SER A 271 -2.88 23.56 -6.37
N ALA A 272 -2.39 24.13 -7.46
CA ALA A 272 -1.36 25.17 -7.39
C ALA A 272 -2.00 26.40 -6.75
N GLY A 273 -1.67 26.64 -5.48
CA GLY A 273 -1.98 27.84 -4.73
C GLY A 273 -0.73 28.26 -3.98
#